data_AF-A0A535W2Z4-F1
#
_entry.id   AF-A0A535W2Z4-F1
#
_cell.length_a   1.000
_cell.length_b   1.000
_cell.length_c   1.000
_cell.angle_alpha   90.00
_cell.angle_beta   90.00
_cell.angle_gamma   90.00
#
_symmetry.space_group_name_H-M   'P 1'
#
loop_
_entity.id
_entity.type
_entity.pdbx_description
1 polymer ?
#
loop_
_entity_poly.entity_id
_entity_poly.type
_entity_poly.pdbx_seq_one_letter_code
_entity_poly.pdbx_strand_id
1 'polypeptide(L)'
;MTELDELESAPSEATERPAPGVLTEAGLEALLFVAERPLSRREIATVAGVDAATVDARLGDLEVSLRDRGIRLLSAGDRIELATAPEVGALIARYVGADAVRLSPAGLETLAIVAYRQPVTRAAVERIRGVDSDHTLRSLLHRRLVVELGRSNAPGRPILYGTAFEFLERFGLESLDDLPALDADVAARLAEEGGVGLLPLDDEMDEAATGA
;
A
#
# COMPACT_ATOMS: atom_id res chain seq x y z
N MET A 1 -5.06 -61.12 29.27
CA MET A 1 -3.77 -60.42 29.08
C MET A 1 -3.56 -60.37 27.58
N THR A 2 -4.41 -59.69 26.79
CA THR A 2 -4.67 -58.24 26.74
C THR A 2 -3.41 -57.44 26.46
N GLU A 3 -3.55 -56.43 25.61
CA GLU A 3 -2.57 -55.41 25.18
C GLU A 3 -1.87 -55.72 23.84
N LEU A 4 -2.60 -55.50 22.74
CA LEU A 4 -2.11 -54.88 21.50
C LEU A 4 -3.32 -54.36 20.72
N ASP A 5 -4.06 -53.41 21.28
CA ASP A 5 -5.05 -52.64 20.52
C ASP A 5 -5.19 -51.26 21.16
N GLU A 6 -4.38 -50.31 20.67
CA GLU A 6 -4.54 -48.86 20.85
C GLU A 6 -3.48 -48.16 19.98
N LEU A 7 -3.57 -48.37 18.66
CA LEU A 7 -3.10 -47.35 17.73
C LEU A 7 -4.20 -46.30 17.67
N GLU A 8 -4.10 -45.36 18.60
CA GLU A 8 -4.87 -44.13 18.69
C GLU A 8 -4.94 -43.50 17.30
N SER A 9 -6.12 -43.62 16.69
CA SER A 9 -6.44 -42.96 15.44
C SER A 9 -6.44 -41.46 15.72
N ALA A 10 -5.34 -40.78 15.39
CA ALA A 10 -5.34 -39.34 15.34
C ALA A 10 -6.51 -38.89 14.44
N PRO A 11 -7.39 -37.99 14.90
CA PRO A 11 -8.38 -37.41 14.02
C PRO A 11 -7.60 -36.68 12.92
N SER A 12 -7.71 -37.21 11.70
CA SER A 12 -7.30 -36.48 10.51
C SER A 12 -8.24 -35.28 10.43
N GLU A 13 -7.80 -34.12 10.95
CA GLU A 13 -8.31 -32.83 10.54
C GLU A 13 -8.05 -32.73 9.05
N ALA A 14 -8.99 -33.24 8.26
CA ALA A 14 -9.03 -33.02 6.84
C ALA A 14 -9.05 -31.51 6.68
N THR A 15 -7.92 -30.93 6.27
CA THR A 15 -7.82 -29.55 5.83
C THR A 15 -8.78 -29.42 4.65
N GLU A 16 -10.02 -29.08 4.96
CA GLU A 16 -11.10 -28.92 4.00
C GLU A 16 -10.65 -27.82 3.07
N ARG A 17 -10.25 -28.19 1.85
CA ARG A 17 -9.84 -27.22 0.83
C ARG A 17 -11.02 -26.25 0.71
N PRO A 18 -10.81 -24.94 0.91
CA PRO A 18 -11.91 -24.00 0.79
C PRO A 18 -12.56 -24.18 -0.58
N ALA A 19 -13.88 -24.32 -0.60
CA ALA A 19 -14.63 -24.42 -1.84
C ALA A 19 -14.35 -23.17 -2.69
N PRO A 20 -14.28 -23.30 -4.03
CA PRO A 20 -14.20 -22.12 -4.91
C PRO A 20 -15.30 -21.11 -4.55
N GLY A 21 -14.93 -19.86 -4.29
CA GLY A 21 -15.86 -18.81 -3.82
C GLY A 21 -15.90 -18.59 -2.30
N VAL A 22 -15.01 -19.23 -1.53
CA VAL A 22 -14.81 -18.91 -0.11
C VAL A 22 -13.40 -18.35 0.10
N LEU A 23 -13.31 -17.07 0.46
CA LEU A 23 -12.05 -16.46 0.89
C LEU A 23 -11.92 -16.60 2.41
N THR A 24 -11.08 -17.52 2.87
CA THR A 24 -10.70 -17.62 4.28
C THR A 24 -9.56 -16.65 4.60
N GLU A 25 -9.41 -16.28 5.87
CA GLU A 25 -8.31 -15.43 6.32
C GLU A 25 -6.94 -16.06 6.01
N ALA A 26 -6.76 -17.35 6.31
CA ALA A 26 -5.54 -18.09 5.97
C ALA A 26 -5.29 -18.18 4.45
N GLY A 27 -6.36 -18.28 3.64
CA GLY A 27 -6.27 -18.25 2.18
C GLY A 27 -5.81 -16.89 1.65
N LEU A 28 -6.31 -15.81 2.25
CA LEU A 28 -5.89 -14.44 1.95
C LEU A 28 -4.44 -14.19 2.37
N GLU A 29 -4.06 -14.58 3.60
CA GLU A 29 -2.68 -14.50 4.10
C GLU A 29 -1.72 -15.24 3.16
N ALA A 30 -2.05 -16.48 2.77
CA ALA A 30 -1.24 -17.27 1.86
C ALA A 30 -1.13 -16.64 0.46
N LEU A 31 -2.22 -16.07 -0.06
CA LEU A 31 -2.23 -15.37 -1.35
C LEU A 31 -1.32 -14.14 -1.32
N LEU A 32 -1.42 -13.32 -0.28
CA LEU A 32 -0.58 -12.14 -0.12
C LEU A 32 0.89 -12.52 0.15
N PHE A 33 1.13 -13.61 0.86
CA PHE A 33 2.49 -14.09 1.17
C PHE A 33 3.25 -14.57 -0.07
N VAL A 34 2.56 -15.22 -1.02
CA VAL A 34 3.19 -15.69 -2.27
C VAL A 34 3.26 -14.62 -3.36
N ALA A 35 2.55 -13.50 -3.19
CA ALA A 35 2.54 -12.43 -4.17
C ALA A 35 3.91 -11.73 -4.25
N GLU A 36 4.48 -11.64 -5.45
CA GLU A 36 5.75 -10.92 -5.68
C GLU A 36 5.58 -9.40 -5.79
N ARG A 37 4.33 -8.92 -5.73
CA ARG A 37 3.94 -7.51 -5.87
C ARG A 37 2.65 -7.22 -5.10
N PRO A 38 2.39 -5.96 -4.75
CA PRO A 38 1.10 -5.56 -4.22
C PRO A 38 -0.05 -5.98 -5.14
N LEU A 39 -1.07 -6.60 -4.55
CA LEU A 39 -2.28 -7.03 -5.24
C LEU A 39 -3.37 -5.97 -5.07
N SER A 40 -4.14 -5.73 -6.12
CA SER A 40 -5.34 -4.90 -5.98
C SER A 40 -6.51 -5.69 -5.37
N ARG A 41 -7.47 -5.03 -4.70
CA ARG A 41 -8.66 -5.70 -4.16
C ARG A 41 -9.43 -6.45 -5.25
N ARG A 42 -9.49 -5.86 -6.45
CA ARG A 42 -10.09 -6.49 -7.63
C ARG A 42 -9.35 -7.77 -8.07
N GLU A 43 -8.02 -7.77 -8.03
CA GLU A 43 -7.23 -8.98 -8.34
C GLU A 43 -7.50 -10.09 -7.32
N ILE A 44 -7.52 -9.74 -6.03
CA ILE A 44 -7.85 -10.68 -4.93
C ILE A 44 -9.26 -11.26 -5.13
N ALA A 45 -10.26 -10.41 -5.38
CA ALA A 45 -11.65 -10.82 -5.62
C ALA A 45 -11.76 -11.80 -6.80
N THR A 46 -11.05 -11.50 -7.90
CA THR A 46 -11.06 -12.34 -9.10
C THR A 46 -10.43 -13.71 -8.85
N VAL A 47 -9.29 -13.77 -8.15
CA VAL A 47 -8.59 -15.03 -7.84
C VAL A 47 -9.38 -15.88 -6.85
N ALA A 48 -9.98 -15.25 -5.83
CA ALA A 48 -10.75 -15.93 -4.81
C ALA A 48 -12.18 -16.30 -5.25
N GLY A 49 -12.69 -15.67 -6.31
CA GLY A 49 -14.05 -15.88 -6.81
C GLY A 49 -15.11 -15.29 -5.88
N VAL A 50 -14.82 -14.17 -5.22
CA VAL A 50 -15.71 -13.48 -4.26
C VAL A 50 -15.97 -12.04 -4.68
N ASP A 51 -16.93 -11.37 -4.04
CA ASP A 51 -17.18 -9.94 -4.25
C ASP A 51 -16.19 -9.05 -3.48
N ALA A 52 -16.17 -7.76 -3.81
CA ALA A 52 -15.28 -6.78 -3.18
C ALA A 52 -15.56 -6.61 -1.68
N ALA A 53 -16.83 -6.67 -1.27
CA ALA A 53 -17.21 -6.55 0.14
C ALA A 53 -16.63 -7.70 0.98
N THR A 54 -16.60 -8.91 0.43
CA THR A 54 -15.98 -10.08 1.07
C THR A 54 -14.47 -9.90 1.18
N VAL A 55 -13.81 -9.35 0.15
CA VAL A 55 -12.37 -9.03 0.22
C VAL A 55 -12.11 -8.01 1.33
N ASP A 56 -12.85 -6.92 1.38
CA ASP A 56 -12.68 -5.86 2.37
C ASP A 56 -12.88 -6.37 3.81
N ALA A 57 -13.92 -7.18 4.02
CA ALA A 57 -14.15 -7.82 5.31
C ALA A 57 -12.99 -8.73 5.72
N ARG A 58 -12.47 -9.54 4.78
CA ARG A 58 -11.34 -10.45 5.07
C ARG A 58 -10.02 -9.73 5.28
N LEU A 59 -9.80 -8.62 4.57
CA LEU A 59 -8.64 -7.75 4.80
C LEU A 59 -8.70 -7.14 6.19
N GLY A 60 -9.86 -6.64 6.63
CA GLY A 60 -10.04 -6.10 7.98
C GLY A 60 -9.84 -7.15 9.08
N ASP A 61 -10.37 -8.36 8.88
CA ASP A 61 -10.14 -9.47 9.82
C ASP A 61 -8.65 -9.83 9.93
N LEU A 62 -7.96 -9.93 8.78
CA LEU A 62 -6.52 -10.21 8.72
C LEU A 62 -5.68 -9.08 9.33
N GLU A 63 -6.04 -7.82 9.11
CA GLU A 63 -5.36 -6.67 9.71
C GLU A 63 -5.40 -6.75 11.24
N VAL A 64 -6.57 -7.05 11.81
CA VAL A 64 -6.75 -7.22 13.26
C VAL A 64 -5.92 -8.38 13.79
N SER A 65 -5.90 -9.53 13.09
CA SER A 65 -5.13 -10.70 13.54
C SER A 65 -3.62 -10.50 13.45
N LEU A 66 -3.16 -9.66 12.52
CA LEU A 66 -1.75 -9.35 12.31
C LEU A 66 -1.20 -8.23 13.21
N ARG A 67 -2.05 -7.46 13.89
CA ARG A 67 -1.64 -6.27 14.68
C ARG A 67 -0.51 -6.50 15.69
N ASP A 68 -0.45 -7.67 16.34
CA ASP A 68 0.58 -7.96 17.35
C ASP A 68 1.63 -8.98 16.85
N ARG A 69 1.70 -9.21 15.53
CA ARG A 69 2.60 -10.19 14.90
C ARG A 69 3.90 -9.56 14.39
N GLY A 70 4.79 -10.37 13.82
CA GLY A 70 6.02 -9.89 13.16
C GLY A 70 5.82 -9.42 11.71
N ILE A 71 4.60 -9.48 11.20
CA ILE A 71 4.20 -9.04 9.85
C ILE A 71 2.98 -8.15 9.96
N ARG A 72 2.81 -7.25 8.99
CA ARG A 72 1.70 -6.30 8.88
C ARG A 72 1.14 -6.30 7.47
N LEU A 73 -0.09 -5.85 7.36
CA LEU A 73 -0.74 -5.56 6.10
C LEU A 73 -0.49 -4.09 5.78
N LEU A 74 0.12 -3.82 4.62
CA LEU A 74 0.29 -2.46 4.12
C LEU A 74 -0.76 -2.18 3.07
N SER A 75 -1.29 -0.95 3.06
CA SER A 75 -2.26 -0.49 2.08
C SER A 75 -1.85 0.85 1.47
N ALA A 76 -1.87 0.91 0.14
CA ALA A 76 -1.68 2.14 -0.62
C ALA A 76 -2.75 2.22 -1.74
N GLY A 77 -3.78 3.02 -1.51
CA GLY A 77 -4.95 3.07 -2.39
C GLY A 77 -5.68 1.72 -2.43
N ASP A 78 -5.92 1.18 -3.64
CA ASP A 78 -6.56 -0.14 -3.82
C ASP A 78 -5.59 -1.32 -3.68
N ARG A 79 -4.30 -1.07 -3.41
CA ARG A 79 -3.27 -2.10 -3.37
C ARG A 79 -2.96 -2.53 -1.94
N ILE A 80 -2.66 -3.81 -1.78
CA ILE A 80 -2.37 -4.48 -0.52
C ILE A 80 -1.13 -5.36 -0.67
N GLU A 81 -0.26 -5.37 0.33
CA GLU A 81 0.81 -6.36 0.47
C GLU A 81 1.09 -6.72 1.94
N LEU A 82 1.83 -7.81 2.16
CA LEU A 82 2.39 -8.12 3.47
C LEU A 82 3.81 -7.59 3.58
N ALA A 83 4.12 -6.95 4.71
CA ALA A 83 5.46 -6.51 5.06
C ALA A 83 5.85 -6.95 6.47
N THR A 84 7.12 -6.83 6.83
CA THR A 84 7.56 -7.04 8.21
C THR A 84 7.08 -5.90 9.10
N ALA A 85 6.69 -6.22 10.32
CA ALA A 85 6.27 -5.22 11.30
C ALA A 85 7.42 -4.24 11.64
N PRO A 86 7.14 -2.94 11.82
CA PRO A 86 8.18 -1.93 12.02
C PRO A 86 9.02 -2.20 13.29
N GLU A 87 8.44 -2.81 14.32
CA GLU A 87 9.10 -3.11 15.60
C GLU A 87 10.24 -4.12 15.43
N VAL A 88 10.18 -5.00 14.41
CA VAL A 88 11.23 -5.98 14.14
C VAL A 88 12.28 -5.49 13.14
N GLY A 89 12.15 -4.27 12.61
CA GLY A 89 13.01 -3.73 11.54
C GLY A 89 14.52 -3.76 11.87
N ALA A 90 14.90 -3.47 13.12
CA ALA A 90 16.31 -3.53 13.54
C ALA A 90 16.90 -4.95 13.50
N LEU A 91 16.08 -5.98 13.74
CA LEU A 91 16.49 -7.37 13.61
C LEU A 91 16.67 -7.75 12.14
N ILE A 92 15.72 -7.37 11.28
CA ILE A 92 15.78 -7.62 9.83
C ILE A 92 16.98 -6.93 9.20
N ALA A 93 17.25 -5.66 9.54
CA ALA A 93 18.40 -4.92 9.02
C ALA A 93 19.75 -5.61 9.34
N ARG A 94 19.90 -6.15 10.55
CA ARG A 94 21.11 -6.93 10.93
C ARG A 94 21.23 -8.22 10.12
N TYR A 95 20.12 -8.90 9.84
CA TYR A 95 20.12 -10.11 9.04
C TYR A 95 20.50 -9.85 7.57
N VAL A 96 19.94 -8.79 6.99
CA VAL A 96 20.20 -8.42 5.58
C VAL A 96 21.59 -7.78 5.40
N GLY A 97 22.22 -7.29 6.48
CA GLY A 97 23.48 -6.55 6.40
C GLY A 97 23.31 -5.20 5.71
N ALA A 98 22.11 -4.63 5.75
CA ALA A 98 21.79 -3.36 5.11
C ALA A 98 22.13 -2.19 6.04
N ASP A 99 23.04 -1.32 5.60
CA ASP A 99 23.24 -0.02 6.24
C ASP A 99 22.05 0.91 5.94
N ALA A 100 21.61 1.66 6.96
CA ALA A 100 20.56 2.66 6.79
C ALA A 100 21.04 3.80 5.89
N VAL A 101 20.74 3.72 4.59
CA VAL A 101 21.02 4.81 3.65
C VAL A 101 20.14 6.01 3.99
N ARG A 102 20.75 7.04 4.59
CA ARG A 102 20.04 8.27 4.93
C ARG A 102 19.67 9.06 3.66
N LEU A 103 18.51 9.71 3.72
CA LEU A 103 18.13 10.74 2.76
C LEU A 103 18.78 12.06 3.15
N SER A 104 19.15 12.87 2.15
CA SER A 104 19.58 14.25 2.39
C SER A 104 18.38 15.08 2.87
N PRO A 105 18.61 16.26 3.49
CA PRO A 105 17.51 17.17 3.84
C PRO A 105 16.60 17.52 2.66
N ALA A 106 17.19 17.81 1.49
CA ALA A 106 16.42 18.06 0.25
C ALA A 106 15.62 16.84 -0.22
N GLY A 107 16.17 15.63 -0.01
CA GLY A 107 15.49 14.37 -0.29
C GLY A 107 14.27 14.15 0.59
N LEU A 108 14.41 14.40 1.89
CA LEU A 108 13.29 14.31 2.84
C LEU A 108 12.21 15.34 2.55
N GLU A 109 12.59 16.58 2.25
CA GLU A 109 11.65 17.64 1.90
C GLU A 109 10.84 17.28 0.65
N THR A 110 11.51 16.81 -0.41
CA THR A 110 10.85 16.39 -1.65
C THR A 110 9.93 15.20 -1.41
N LEU A 111 10.39 14.21 -0.64
CA LEU A 111 9.60 13.02 -0.30
C LEU A 111 8.36 13.39 0.51
N ALA A 112 8.48 14.29 1.48
CA ALA A 112 7.35 14.78 2.26
C ALA A 112 6.31 15.46 1.37
N ILE A 113 6.73 16.33 0.45
CA ILE A 113 5.81 16.96 -0.51
C ILE A 113 5.05 15.89 -1.31
N VAL A 114 5.73 14.87 -1.81
CA VAL A 114 5.07 13.77 -2.54
C VAL A 114 4.08 13.02 -1.63
N ALA A 115 4.49 12.64 -0.42
CA ALA A 115 3.64 11.89 0.52
C ALA A 115 2.33 12.63 0.86
N TYR A 116 2.42 13.94 1.15
CA TYR A 116 1.26 14.75 1.53
C TYR A 116 0.47 15.32 0.34
N ARG A 117 1.00 15.26 -0.90
CA ARG A 117 0.35 15.86 -2.10
C ARG A 117 0.15 14.96 -3.29
N GLN A 118 0.47 13.68 -3.15
CA GLN A 118 0.17 12.73 -4.20
C GLN A 118 -1.35 12.70 -4.52
N PRO A 119 -1.70 12.52 -5.81
CA PRO A 119 -0.81 12.45 -6.96
C PRO A 119 -0.26 13.85 -7.36
N VAL A 120 1.07 13.99 -7.47
CA VAL A 120 1.73 15.30 -7.70
C VAL A 120 2.65 15.30 -8.92
N THR A 121 2.79 16.42 -9.63
CA THR A 121 3.73 16.54 -10.76
C THR A 121 5.10 17.09 -10.33
N ARG A 122 6.16 16.79 -11.10
CA ARG A 122 7.50 17.40 -10.87
C ARG A 122 7.44 18.92 -10.78
N ALA A 123 6.71 19.57 -11.69
CA ALA A 123 6.59 21.03 -11.72
C ALA A 123 5.89 21.59 -10.46
N ALA A 124 4.91 20.87 -9.92
CA ALA A 124 4.28 21.25 -8.65
C ALA A 124 5.25 21.11 -7.47
N VAL A 125 6.03 20.02 -7.42
CA VAL A 125 7.08 19.82 -6.40
C VAL A 125 8.11 20.96 -6.46
N GLU A 126 8.60 21.30 -7.65
CA GLU A 126 9.59 22.37 -7.83
C GLU A 126 9.05 23.75 -7.41
N ARG A 127 7.77 24.01 -7.70
CA ARG A 127 7.10 25.23 -7.27
C ARG A 127 7.05 25.34 -5.75
N ILE A 128 6.66 24.26 -5.07
CA ILE A 128 6.57 24.20 -3.62
C ILE A 128 7.94 24.37 -2.96
N ARG A 129 8.97 23.71 -3.51
CA ARG A 129 10.35 23.80 -2.99
C ARG A 129 11.06 25.10 -3.37
N GLY A 130 10.57 25.78 -4.39
CA GLY A 130 11.23 26.96 -4.98
C GLY A 130 12.56 26.68 -5.69
N VAL A 131 12.93 25.40 -5.88
CA VAL A 131 14.20 24.98 -6.51
C VAL A 131 14.01 23.73 -7.37
N ASP A 132 14.96 23.51 -8.30
CA ASP A 132 14.98 22.29 -9.12
C ASP A 132 14.99 21.03 -8.24
N SER A 133 14.14 20.07 -8.62
CA SER A 133 13.91 18.84 -7.85
C SER A 133 14.06 17.58 -8.71
N ASP A 134 14.56 17.72 -9.93
CA ASP A 134 14.66 16.64 -10.92
C ASP A 134 15.63 15.54 -10.44
N HIS A 135 16.83 15.93 -9.99
CA HIS A 135 17.79 14.97 -9.44
C HIS A 135 17.27 14.27 -8.17
N THR A 136 16.60 15.02 -7.29
CA THR A 136 16.05 14.47 -6.05
C THR A 136 14.94 13.47 -6.32
N LEU A 137 13.99 13.80 -7.20
CA LEU A 137 12.92 12.87 -7.61
C LEU A 137 13.49 11.62 -8.26
N ARG A 138 14.48 11.74 -9.17
CA ARG A 138 15.17 10.57 -9.75
C ARG A 138 15.85 9.70 -8.69
N SER A 139 16.48 10.32 -7.69
CA SER A 139 17.08 9.59 -6.57
C SER A 139 16.03 8.83 -5.75
N LEU A 140 14.88 9.45 -5.48
CA LEU A 140 13.77 8.82 -4.75
C LEU A 140 13.13 7.67 -5.55
N LEU A 141 12.95 7.83 -6.86
CA LEU A 141 12.50 6.76 -7.77
C LEU A 141 13.46 5.58 -7.77
N HIS A 142 14.77 5.83 -7.88
CA HIS A 142 15.78 4.79 -7.87
C HIS A 142 15.81 4.00 -6.55
N ARG A 143 15.51 4.68 -5.43
CA ARG A 143 15.37 4.09 -4.10
C ARG A 143 13.99 3.48 -3.84
N ARG A 144 13.08 3.53 -4.82
CA ARG A 144 11.69 3.09 -4.73
C ARG A 144 10.89 3.74 -3.59
N LEU A 145 11.23 4.95 -3.18
CA LEU A 145 10.41 5.68 -2.19
C LEU A 145 9.28 6.48 -2.86
N VAL A 146 9.43 6.71 -4.16
CA VAL A 146 8.44 7.36 -5.02
C VAL A 146 8.23 6.49 -6.25
N VAL A 147 7.03 6.50 -6.80
CA VAL A 147 6.63 5.80 -8.02
C VAL A 147 5.90 6.74 -8.97
N GLU A 148 5.85 6.37 -10.25
CA GLU A 148 5.01 7.03 -11.24
C GLU A 148 3.60 6.42 -11.20
N LEU A 149 2.60 7.25 -10.94
CA LEU A 149 1.18 6.86 -10.91
C LEU A 149 0.50 6.98 -12.28
N GLY A 150 1.21 7.49 -13.28
CA GLY A 150 0.71 7.75 -14.62
C GLY A 150 0.99 9.18 -15.08
N ARG A 151 0.08 9.75 -15.87
CA ARG A 151 0.22 11.09 -16.42
C ARG A 151 -1.06 11.89 -16.22
N SER A 152 -0.93 13.16 -15.89
CA SER A 152 -2.09 14.05 -15.76
C SER A 152 -2.70 14.40 -17.13
N ASN A 153 -3.93 14.89 -17.10
CA ASN A 153 -4.64 15.41 -18.27
C ASN A 153 -4.26 16.87 -18.63
N ALA A 154 -3.36 17.50 -17.85
CA ALA A 154 -2.91 18.86 -18.11
C ALA A 154 -2.06 18.95 -19.40
N PRO A 155 -1.92 20.15 -19.99
CA PRO A 155 -1.06 20.36 -21.15
C PRO A 155 0.36 19.82 -20.93
N GLY A 156 0.90 19.12 -21.93
CA GLY A 156 2.19 18.43 -21.84
C GLY A 156 2.14 17.07 -21.15
N ARG A 157 0.99 16.64 -20.62
CA ARG A 157 0.76 15.34 -19.96
C ARG A 157 1.87 14.96 -18.98
N PRO A 158 2.18 15.83 -18.00
CA PRO A 158 3.26 15.59 -17.05
C PRO A 158 3.00 14.34 -16.21
N ILE A 159 4.08 13.67 -15.82
CA ILE A 159 4.07 12.49 -14.97
C ILE A 159 3.52 12.86 -13.59
N LEU A 160 2.67 11.98 -13.05
CA LEU A 160 2.18 12.03 -11.68
C LEU A 160 3.02 11.10 -10.82
N TYR A 161 3.42 11.60 -9.65
CA TYR A 161 4.22 10.89 -8.67
C TYR A 161 3.40 10.63 -7.41
N GLY A 162 3.69 9.50 -6.77
CA GLY A 162 3.19 9.11 -5.45
C GLY A 162 4.22 8.32 -4.68
N THR A 163 3.90 7.95 -3.44
CA THR A 163 4.76 7.11 -2.60
C THR A 163 4.60 5.64 -2.99
N ALA A 164 5.69 4.88 -2.88
CA ALA A 164 5.66 3.43 -3.04
C ALA A 164 5.26 2.73 -1.73
N PHE A 165 5.18 1.40 -1.75
CA PHE A 165 5.05 0.64 -0.51
C PHE A 165 6.33 0.65 0.32
N GLU A 166 7.51 0.67 -0.31
CA GLU A 166 8.78 0.77 0.39
C GLU A 166 8.91 2.10 1.19
N PHE A 167 8.11 3.12 0.87
CA PHE A 167 7.95 4.29 1.72
C PHE A 167 7.24 3.91 3.03
N LEU A 168 6.09 3.27 2.97
CA LEU A 168 5.34 2.83 4.16
C LEU A 168 6.21 1.94 5.06
N GLU A 169 6.88 0.94 4.48
CA GLU A 169 7.81 0.06 5.20
C GLU A 169 8.93 0.84 5.91
N ARG A 170 9.56 1.78 5.19
CA ARG A 170 10.72 2.52 5.71
C ARG A 170 10.33 3.49 6.82
N PHE A 171 9.12 4.04 6.76
CA PHE A 171 8.61 4.97 7.76
C PHE A 171 7.77 4.28 8.85
N GLY A 172 7.55 2.96 8.73
CA GLY A 172 6.81 2.16 9.70
C GLY A 172 5.33 2.52 9.75
N LEU A 173 4.74 2.77 8.59
CA LEU A 173 3.32 3.11 8.42
C LEU A 173 2.61 1.91 7.79
N GLU A 174 1.35 1.70 8.14
CA GLU A 174 0.50 0.66 7.52
C GLU A 174 -0.25 1.24 6.32
N SER A 175 -0.58 2.53 6.37
CA SER A 175 -1.21 3.27 5.29
C SER A 175 -0.73 4.73 5.21
N LEU A 176 -1.17 5.45 4.17
CA LEU A 176 -0.95 6.90 4.08
C LEU A 176 -1.80 7.69 5.08
N ASP A 177 -2.87 7.10 5.60
CA ASP A 177 -3.72 7.73 6.61
C ASP A 177 -3.02 7.82 7.97
N ASP A 178 -1.96 7.05 8.18
CA ASP A 178 -1.11 7.10 9.36
C ASP A 178 -0.12 8.28 9.34
N LEU A 179 -0.08 9.05 8.24
CA LEU A 179 0.79 10.21 8.16
C LEU A 179 0.40 11.27 9.20
N PRO A 180 1.39 11.85 9.92
CA PRO A 180 1.12 12.91 10.89
C PRO A 180 0.34 14.08 10.27
N ALA A 181 -0.61 14.64 11.03
CA ALA A 181 -1.28 15.86 10.60
C ALA A 181 -0.26 17.00 10.43
N LEU A 182 -0.38 17.73 9.33
CA LEU A 182 0.45 18.91 9.07
C LEU A 182 0.01 20.09 9.94
N ASP A 183 0.96 20.90 10.37
CA ASP A 183 0.67 22.21 10.94
C ASP A 183 -0.16 23.05 9.95
N ALA A 184 -1.11 23.83 10.45
CA ALA A 184 -2.03 24.61 9.63
C ALA A 184 -1.30 25.52 8.62
N ASP A 185 -0.21 26.14 9.04
CA ASP A 185 0.61 27.00 8.19
C ASP A 185 1.29 26.22 7.06
N VAL A 186 1.78 25.01 7.35
CA VAL A 186 2.42 24.14 6.35
C VAL A 186 1.37 23.60 5.37
N ALA A 187 0.22 23.17 5.88
CA ALA A 187 -0.89 22.71 5.07
C ALA A 187 -1.38 23.81 4.11
N ALA A 188 -1.51 25.05 4.60
CA ALA A 188 -1.91 26.22 3.82
C ALA A 188 -0.91 26.54 2.71
N ARG A 189 0.39 26.62 3.03
CA ARG A 189 1.46 26.86 2.02
C ARG A 189 1.44 25.86 0.91
N LEU A 190 1.36 24.58 1.27
CA LEU A 190 1.24 23.54 0.28
C LEU A 190 -0.04 23.80 -0.55
N ALA A 191 -1.19 24.11 0.08
CA ALA A 191 -2.51 24.15 -0.59
C ALA A 191 -2.62 25.28 -1.62
N GLU A 192 -2.08 26.45 -1.29
CA GLU A 192 -2.04 27.62 -2.18
C GLU A 192 -1.27 27.33 -3.48
N GLU A 193 -0.27 26.48 -3.43
CA GLU A 193 0.59 26.17 -4.57
C GLU A 193 0.00 25.08 -5.51
N GLY A 194 -1.09 24.43 -5.09
CA GLY A 194 -1.82 23.36 -5.79
C GLY A 194 -2.96 23.82 -6.72
N GLY A 195 -3.17 25.13 -6.90
CA GLY A 195 -4.30 25.71 -7.65
C GLY A 195 -4.36 25.49 -9.18
N VAL A 196 -3.75 24.42 -9.72
CA VAL A 196 -3.90 24.07 -11.15
C VAL A 196 -4.22 22.58 -11.30
N GLY A 197 -5.51 22.27 -11.38
CA GLY A 197 -6.02 21.16 -12.19
C GLY A 197 -6.15 19.79 -11.53
N LEU A 198 -6.79 19.68 -10.37
CA LEU A 198 -7.59 18.49 -10.09
C LEU A 198 -9.05 18.82 -10.40
N LEU A 199 -9.51 18.46 -11.59
CA LEU A 199 -10.94 18.18 -11.76
C LEU A 199 -11.22 16.91 -10.93
N PRO A 200 -12.37 16.84 -10.25
CA PRO A 200 -12.85 15.59 -9.68
C PRO A 200 -12.82 14.50 -10.75
N LEU A 201 -12.40 13.28 -10.40
CA LEU A 201 -12.79 12.12 -11.18
C LEU A 201 -14.28 11.97 -10.93
N ASP A 202 -15.11 12.35 -11.91
CA ASP A 202 -16.56 12.20 -11.83
C ASP A 202 -16.89 10.71 -11.64
N ASP A 203 -17.24 10.35 -10.40
CA ASP A 203 -18.06 9.18 -10.07
C ASP A 203 -19.52 9.52 -10.37
N GLU A 204 -19.90 9.59 -11.65
CA GLU A 204 -21.31 9.48 -12.07
C GLU A 204 -21.36 8.93 -13.49
N MET A 205 -21.76 7.66 -13.64
CA MET A 205 -22.71 7.19 -14.67
C MET A 205 -23.08 5.73 -14.33
N ASP A 206 -23.93 5.54 -13.33
CA ASP A 206 -24.95 4.48 -13.41
C ASP A 206 -26.29 5.15 -13.70
N GLU A 207 -27.18 4.40 -14.34
CA GLU A 207 -28.59 4.74 -14.62
C GLU A 207 -28.91 5.45 -15.96
N ALA A 208 -28.97 4.67 -17.05
CA ALA A 208 -30.03 4.77 -18.06
C ALA A 208 -29.97 3.64 -19.12
N ALA A 209 -30.53 2.47 -18.81
CA ALA A 209 -31.08 1.56 -19.83
C ALA A 209 -32.09 0.59 -19.22
N THR A 210 -33.24 1.11 -18.81
CA THR A 210 -34.49 0.33 -18.76
C THR A 210 -35.61 1.20 -19.33
N GLY A 211 -36.26 0.71 -20.38
CA GLY A 211 -37.59 1.17 -20.78
C GLY A 211 -37.68 1.93 -22.11
N ALA A 212 -37.72 1.20 -23.22
CA ALA A 212 -38.72 1.33 -24.29
C ALA A 212 -38.60 0.13 -25.24
#